data_AF-A0A965AGD8-F1
#
_entry.id   AF-A0A965AGD8-F1
#
_cell.length_a   1.000
_cell.length_b   1.000
_cell.length_c   1.000
_cell.angle_alpha   90.00
_cell.angle_beta   90.00
_cell.angle_gamma   90.00
#
_symmetry.space_group_name_H-M   'P 1'
#
loop_
_entity.id
_entity.type
_entity.pdbx_description
1 polymer ?
#
loop_
_entity_poly.entity_id
_entity_poly.type
_entity_poly.pdbx_seq_one_letter_code
_entity_poly.pdbx_strand_id
1 'polypeptide(L)' 'MAVYTSVALPDLKRFVAGFDIGEVVAFEGIAQGVENSNFRLRTTDGNYVLTLYERRVNPSDLPFFLGL' A
#
# COMPACT_ATOMS: atom_id res chain seq x y z
N MET A 1 -9.88 16.12 5.24
CA MET A 1 -8.45 16.14 5.64
C MET A 1 -7.90 14.79 5.25
N ALA A 2 -7.04 14.72 4.23
CA ALA A 2 -6.45 13.46 3.78
C ALA A 2 -5.22 13.18 4.65
N VAL A 3 -5.23 12.06 5.38
CA VAL A 3 -4.06 11.59 6.10
C VAL A 3 -3.11 11.01 5.05
N TYR A 4 -2.09 11.79 4.69
CA TYR A 4 -1.01 11.31 3.84
C TYR A 4 0.04 10.75 4.80
N THR A 5 -0.09 9.46 5.15
CA THR A 5 1.06 8.78 5.75
C THR A 5 2.14 8.74 4.68
N SER A 6 3.09 9.67 4.79
CA SER A 6 4.27 9.72 3.91
C SER A 6 5.15 8.53 4.24
N VAL A 7 4.98 7.44 3.50
CA VAL A 7 5.88 6.28 3.57
C VAL A 7 7.16 6.65 2.82
N ALA A 8 8.29 6.60 3.51
CA ALA A 8 9.57 6.82 2.85
C ALA A 8 9.89 5.62 1.94
N LEU A 9 10.46 5.90 0.76
CA LEU A 9 10.84 4.87 -0.21
C LEU A 9 11.70 3.72 0.39
N PRO A 10 12.67 3.98 1.29
CA PRO A 10 13.47 2.90 1.88
C PRO A 10 12.63 1.93 2.72
N ASP A 11 11.66 2.44 3.46
CA ASP A 11 10.78 1.62 4.30
C ASP A 11 9.83 0.78 3.46
N LEU A 12 9.27 1.39 2.40
CA LEU A 12 8.44 0.69 1.42
C LEU A 12 9.23 -0.45 0.76
N LYS A 13 10.45 -0.17 0.28
CA LYS A 13 11.33 -1.17 -0.34
C LYS A 13 11.68 -2.31 0.62
N ARG A 14 11.89 -1.99 1.90
CA ARG A 14 12.15 -3.01 2.92
C ARG A 14 10.93 -3.87 3.21
N PHE A 15 9.74 -3.26 3.23
CA PHE A 15 8.48 -3.96 3.46
C PHE A 15 8.15 -4.93 2.32
N VAL A 16 8.21 -4.46 1.08
CA VAL A 16 7.89 -5.27 -0.11
C VAL A 16 8.92 -6.35 -0.41
N ALA A 17 10.15 -6.22 0.07
CA ALA A 17 11.19 -7.24 -0.10
C ALA A 17 10.85 -8.61 0.55
N GLY A 18 9.83 -8.66 1.42
CA GLY A 18 9.31 -9.92 1.97
C GLY A 18 8.32 -10.64 1.05
N PHE A 19 7.96 -10.07 -0.10
CA PHE A 19 6.97 -10.61 -1.03
C PHE A 19 7.64 -11.01 -2.35
N ASP A 20 7.14 -12.06 -2.98
CA ASP A 20 7.62 -12.56 -4.28
C ASP A 20 7.02 -11.74 -5.45
N ILE A 21 7.33 -10.44 -5.47
CA ILE A 21 6.81 -9.48 -6.45
C ILE A 21 7.93 -8.72 -7.18
N GLY A 22 9.19 -9.14 -7.00
CA GLY A 22 10.37 -8.48 -7.56
C GLY A 22 10.77 -7.19 -6.85
N GLU A 23 11.63 -6.39 -7.50
CA GLU A 23 12.14 -5.14 -6.91
C GLU A 23 11.29 -3.93 -7.28
N VAL A 24 10.99 -3.04 -6.32
CA VAL A 24 10.28 -1.78 -6.60
C VAL A 24 11.18 -0.82 -7.38
N VAL A 25 10.81 -0.60 -8.65
CA VAL A 25 11.46 0.35 -9.55
C VAL A 25 10.84 1.74 -9.48
N ALA A 26 9.54 1.84 -9.17
CA ALA A 26 8.85 3.10 -8.94
C ALA A 26 7.66 2.90 -8.01
N PHE A 27 7.29 3.95 -7.28
CA PHE A 27 6.04 3.98 -6.52
C PHE A 27 5.44 5.36 -6.55
N GLU A 28 4.10 5.43 -6.53
CA GLU A 28 3.35 6.68 -6.56
C GLU A 28 2.17 6.59 -5.59
N GLY A 29 2.00 7.60 -4.75
CA GLY A 29 0.83 7.71 -3.88
C GLY A 29 -0.43 8.03 -4.69
N ILE A 30 -1.49 7.25 -4.50
CA ILE A 30 -2.79 7.50 -5.10
C ILE A 30 -3.55 8.46 -4.18
N ALA A 31 -3.68 9.72 -4.60
CA ALA A 31 -4.41 10.75 -3.86
C ALA A 31 -5.96 10.61 -3.95
N GLN A 32 -6.46 9.37 -3.92
CA GLN A 32 -7.89 9.06 -3.88
C GLN A 32 -8.16 8.13 -2.69
N GLY A 33 -8.70 8.70 -1.62
CA GLY A 33 -9.04 7.98 -0.40
C GLY A 33 -9.11 8.92 0.78
N VAL A 34 -10.21 8.90 1.52
CA VAL A 34 -10.36 9.66 2.77
C VAL A 34 -9.88 8.84 3.97
N GLU A 35 -9.76 7.52 3.81
CA GLU A 35 -9.57 6.56 4.92
C GLU A 35 -8.33 5.66 4.82
N ASN A 36 -7.78 5.43 3.62
CA ASN A 36 -6.63 4.53 3.42
C ASN A 36 -5.56 5.19 2.54
N SER A 37 -4.30 4.87 2.83
CA SER A 37 -3.17 5.27 1.99
C SER A 37 -2.94 4.21 0.91
N ASN A 38 -3.22 4.55 -0.35
CA ASN A 38 -3.01 3.65 -1.48
C ASN A 38 -1.78 4.07 -2.28
N PHE A 39 -0.97 3.11 -2.72
CA PHE A 39 0.22 3.32 -3.53
C PHE A 39 0.19 2.41 -4.75
N ARG A 40 0.53 2.95 -5.92
CA ARG A 40 0.87 2.14 -7.09
C ARG A 40 2.34 1.75 -7.00
N LEU A 41 2.62 0.47 -7.14
CA LEU A 41 3.96 -0.08 -7.19
C LEU A 41 4.22 -0.58 -8.60
N ARG A 42 5.32 -0.12 -9.20
CA ARG A 42 5.89 -0.75 -10.38
C ARG A 42 7.11 -1.54 -9.92
N THR A 43 7.09 -2.83 -10.17
CA THR A 43 8.21 -3.73 -9.86
C THR A 43 8.80 -4.31 -11.14
N THR A 44 9.89 -5.08 -11.00
CA THR A 44 10.47 -5.85 -12.10
C THR A 44 9.54 -6.93 -12.63
N ASP A 45 8.67 -7.46 -11.77
CA ASP A 45 7.86 -8.64 -12.07
C ASP A 45 6.42 -8.27 -12.42
N GLY A 46 6.01 -7.02 -12.18
CA GLY A 46 4.68 -6.55 -12.54
C GLY A 46 4.30 -5.20 -11.92
N ASN A 47 3.01 -4.88 -12.02
CA ASN A 47 2.42 -3.72 -11.36
C ASN A 47 1.52 -4.19 -10.23
N TYR A 48 1.64 -3.56 -9.07
CA TYR A 48 0.91 -3.91 -7.85
C TYR A 48 0.29 -2.67 -7.22
N VAL A 49 -0.70 -2.87 -6.36
CA VAL A 49 -1.27 -1.83 -5.51
C VAL A 49 -1.02 -2.20 -4.06
N LEU A 50 -0.42 -1.29 -3.30
CA LEU A 50 -0.28 -1.40 -1.86
C LEU A 50 -1.33 -0.52 -1.19
N THR A 51 -2.19 -1.13 -0.39
CA THR A 51 -3.15 -0.42 0.45
C THR A 51 -2.73 -0.54 1.90
N LEU A 52 -2.43 0.60 2.52
CA LEU A 52 -2.20 0.70 3.96
C LEU A 52 -3.51 1.12 4.64
N TYR A 53 -4.08 0.19 5.40
CA TYR A 53 -5.23 0.46 6.26
C TYR A 53 -4.74 1.15 7.53
N GLU A 54 -5.20 2.38 7.78
CA GLU A 54 -4.85 3.12 8.98
C GLU A 54 -5.70 2.68 10.19
N ARG A 55 -5.24 3.01 11.40
CA ARG A 55 -5.70 2.54 12.73
C ARG A 55 -7.22 2.53 13.02
N ARG A 56 -8.07 3.06 12.14
CA ARG A 56 -9.54 3.02 12.30
C ARG A 56 -10.21 1.79 11.70
N VAL A 57 -9.46 0.93 11.00
CA VAL A 57 -9.99 -0.34 10.51
C VAL A 57 -9.84 -1.39 11.60
N ASN A 58 -10.97 -1.88 12.13
CA ASN A 58 -10.98 -3.07 12.97
C ASN A 58 -10.48 -4.23 12.11
N PRO A 59 -9.46 -5.01 12.53
CA PRO A 59 -8.96 -6.15 11.76
C PRO A 59 -10.06 -7.13 11.36
N SER A 60 -11.13 -7.21 12.16
CA SER A 60 -12.31 -8.03 11.89
C SER A 60 -13.11 -7.59 10.66
N ASP A 61 -12.96 -6.34 10.23
CA ASP A 61 -13.64 -5.78 9.04
C ASP A 61 -12.80 -5.95 7.76
N LEU A 62 -11.54 -6.37 7.85
CA LEU A 62 -10.68 -6.61 6.68
C LEU A 62 -11.30 -7.57 5.65
N PRO A 63 -11.95 -8.69 6.03
CA PRO A 63 -12.61 -9.58 5.07
C PRO A 63 -13.68 -8.86 4.23
N PHE A 64 -14.45 -7.95 4.84
CA PHE A 64 -15.45 -7.14 4.14
C PHE A 64 -14.81 -6.20 3.11
N PHE A 65 -13.69 -5.55 3.45
CA PHE A 65 -12.97 -4.67 2.52
C PHE A 65 -12.24 -5.41 1.40
N LEU A 66 -11.82 -6.65 1.65
CA LEU A 66 -11.11 -7.48 0.69
C LEU A 66 -12.04 -8.36 -0.16
N GLY A 67 -13.34 -8.45 0.19
CA GLY A 67 -14.30 -9.33 -0.46
C GLY A 67 -13.93 -10.82 -0.31
N LEU A 68 -13.29 -11.18 0.80
CA LEU A 68 -12.81 -12.54 1.13
C LEU A 68 -13.85 -13.34 1.92
#